data_AF-A0A948XVA4-F1
#
_entry.id   AF-A0A948XVA4-F1
#
_cell.length_a   1.000
_cell.length_b   1.000
_cell.length_c   1.000
_cell.angle_alpha   90.00
_cell.angle_beta   90.00
_cell.angle_gamma   90.00
#
_symmetry.space_group_name_H-M   'P 1'
#
loop_
_entity.id
_entity.type
_entity.pdbx_description
1 polymer ?
#
loop_
_entity_poly.entity_id
_entity_poly.type
_entity_poly.pdbx_seq_one_letter_code
_entity_poly.pdbx_strand_id
1 'polypeptide(L)'
;MQRFLLAALASLFCFGQALADQPVQEPIPADVVSTHPEVQVESVDYESLRVRRIDVVDAEGIIRMTLAGDLPNPVIDGVEWRRSTPVGGLVLRDDHGNERGGFGFASKFGAVVFALDHNNGEAAGFNTLPDGSANMMLISRPAQARNASLGDHLVPGPTTTPIQMSVTPEGAPVLMLNDAEDRPRMRLKVSEEGYGVIEFLDAEGNIVDQLAPERDQHDRAH
;
A
#
# COMPACT_ATOMS: atom_id res chain seq x y z
N MET A 1 -5.23 -37.88 -72.32
CA MET A 1 -4.70 -37.34 -71.04
C MET A 1 -4.57 -38.52 -70.06
N GLN A 2 -3.34 -38.99 -69.84
CA GLN A 2 -2.94 -40.13 -68.97
C GLN A 2 -3.26 -39.82 -67.49
N ARG A 3 -4.01 -40.68 -66.77
CA ARG A 3 -3.63 -41.85 -65.94
C ARG A 3 -2.98 -41.54 -64.56
N PHE A 4 -3.78 -41.80 -63.50
CA PHE A 4 -3.49 -42.45 -62.19
C PHE A 4 -2.14 -42.25 -61.48
N LEU A 5 -2.15 -41.86 -60.19
CA LEU A 5 -1.79 -42.76 -59.07
C LEU A 5 -2.13 -42.19 -57.67
N LEU A 6 -2.61 -43.10 -56.81
CA LEU A 6 -2.76 -43.02 -55.34
C LEU A 6 -1.40 -42.88 -54.63
N ALA A 7 -1.36 -42.16 -53.50
CA ALA A 7 -0.37 -42.39 -52.43
C ALA A 7 -1.03 -42.16 -51.07
N ALA A 8 -1.12 -43.24 -50.29
CA ALA A 8 -1.55 -43.25 -48.91
C ALA A 8 -0.41 -42.76 -48.00
N LEU A 9 -0.72 -41.91 -47.02
CA LEU A 9 0.12 -41.76 -45.82
C LEU A 9 -0.70 -42.18 -44.60
N ALA A 10 -0.43 -43.40 -44.15
CA ALA A 10 -0.70 -43.81 -42.78
C ALA A 10 0.31 -43.09 -41.88
N SER A 11 -0.17 -42.25 -40.95
CA SER A 11 0.65 -41.75 -39.85
C SER A 11 0.18 -42.40 -38.55
N LEU A 12 1.14 -43.05 -37.89
CA LEU A 12 1.04 -43.75 -36.63
C LEU A 12 0.33 -42.89 -35.57
N PHE A 13 -0.73 -43.44 -34.98
CA PHE A 13 -1.22 -43.01 -33.67
C PHE A 13 -0.18 -43.43 -32.62
N CYS A 14 0.61 -42.48 -32.12
CA CYS A 14 1.33 -42.66 -30.86
C CYS A 14 0.34 -42.54 -29.71
N PHE A 15 -0.06 -43.68 -29.13
CA PHE A 15 -0.72 -43.73 -27.82
C PHE A 15 0.32 -43.39 -26.73
N GLY A 16 0.46 -42.10 -26.43
CA GLY A 16 1.00 -41.66 -25.15
C GLY A 16 -0.13 -41.75 -24.11
N GLN A 17 -0.22 -42.85 -23.37
CA GLN A 17 -1.06 -42.89 -22.17
C GLN A 17 -0.44 -41.94 -21.15
N ALA A 18 -1.05 -40.76 -20.98
CA ALA A 18 -0.81 -39.92 -19.83
C ALA A 18 -1.18 -40.71 -18.58
N LEU A 19 -0.20 -40.98 -17.72
CA LEU A 19 -0.46 -41.35 -16.34
C LEU A 19 -1.23 -40.16 -15.74
N ALA A 20 -2.52 -40.33 -15.54
CA ALA A 20 -3.33 -39.31 -14.89
C ALA A 20 -2.79 -39.12 -13.47
N ASP A 21 -2.27 -37.93 -13.18
CA ASP A 21 -2.03 -37.45 -11.82
C ASP A 21 -3.33 -37.66 -11.02
N GLN A 22 -3.33 -38.66 -10.14
CA GLN A 22 -4.40 -38.78 -9.16
C GLN A 22 -4.21 -37.61 -8.19
N PRO A 23 -5.21 -36.75 -7.98
CA PRO A 23 -5.07 -35.60 -7.11
C PRO A 23 -4.72 -36.09 -5.70
N VAL A 24 -3.58 -35.63 -5.18
CA VAL A 24 -3.19 -35.84 -3.80
C VAL A 24 -4.18 -35.08 -2.92
N GLN A 25 -4.91 -35.81 -2.08
CA GLN A 25 -5.91 -35.21 -1.19
C GLN A 25 -5.24 -34.88 0.15
N GLU A 26 -4.93 -33.60 0.36
CA GLU A 26 -4.32 -33.14 1.61
C GLU A 26 -5.35 -33.10 2.76
N PRO A 27 -4.93 -33.40 4.00
CA PRO A 27 -5.79 -33.26 5.17
C PRO A 27 -6.10 -31.78 5.43
N ILE A 28 -7.30 -31.50 5.96
CA ILE A 28 -7.70 -30.15 6.36
C ILE A 28 -6.73 -29.67 7.47
N PRO A 29 -6.07 -28.50 7.32
CA PRO A 29 -5.19 -27.94 8.34
C PRO A 29 -5.90 -27.72 9.68
N ALA A 30 -5.17 -27.88 10.80
CA ALA A 30 -5.73 -27.82 12.15
C ALA A 30 -6.23 -26.42 12.56
N ASP A 31 -5.80 -25.39 11.84
CA ASP A 31 -6.19 -23.99 11.99
C ASP A 31 -7.44 -23.60 11.19
N VAL A 32 -8.04 -24.53 10.41
CA VAL A 32 -9.31 -24.30 9.72
C VAL A 32 -10.47 -24.31 10.72
N VAL A 33 -11.00 -23.12 11.00
CA VAL A 33 -12.14 -22.90 11.92
C VAL A 33 -13.48 -23.30 11.30
N SER A 34 -13.69 -23.04 10.01
CA SER A 34 -14.88 -23.46 9.26
C SER A 34 -14.58 -23.51 7.77
N THR A 35 -15.10 -24.54 7.08
CA THR A 35 -15.12 -24.63 5.61
C THR A 35 -16.34 -23.95 4.98
N HIS A 36 -17.25 -23.45 5.83
CA HIS A 36 -18.47 -22.74 5.44
C HIS A 36 -18.53 -21.44 6.25
N PRO A 37 -17.61 -20.49 6.01
CA PRO A 37 -17.69 -19.19 6.65
C PRO A 37 -18.99 -18.50 6.25
N GLU A 38 -19.57 -17.74 7.17
CA GLU A 38 -20.74 -16.90 6.88
C GLU A 38 -20.28 -15.73 6.00
N VAL A 39 -20.24 -15.96 4.70
CA VAL A 39 -19.84 -15.00 3.66
C VAL A 39 -21.03 -14.47 2.86
N GLN A 40 -22.24 -14.92 3.19
CA GLN A 40 -23.49 -14.54 2.54
C GLN A 40 -24.56 -14.29 3.59
N VAL A 41 -25.35 -13.23 3.36
CA VAL A 41 -26.55 -12.92 4.14
C VAL A 41 -27.78 -13.36 3.36
N GLU A 42 -28.82 -13.88 4.03
CA GLU A 42 -30.04 -14.37 3.37
C GLU A 42 -30.82 -13.28 2.62
N SER A 43 -30.71 -12.03 3.08
CA SER A 43 -31.14 -10.84 2.33
C SER A 43 -30.44 -9.59 2.84
N VAL A 44 -30.10 -8.67 1.94
CA VAL A 44 -29.69 -7.30 2.31
C VAL A 44 -30.97 -6.45 2.37
N ASP A 45 -31.27 -5.83 3.51
CA ASP A 45 -32.52 -5.09 3.71
C ASP A 45 -32.49 -3.62 3.22
N TYR A 46 -31.43 -3.17 2.54
CA TYR A 46 -31.41 -1.82 1.93
C TYR A 46 -30.54 -1.77 0.66
N GLU A 47 -31.10 -1.23 -0.43
CA GLU A 47 -30.33 -0.91 -1.65
C GLU A 47 -29.41 0.31 -1.46
N SER A 48 -29.75 1.22 -0.54
CA SER A 48 -28.90 2.38 -0.22
C SER A 48 -29.09 2.84 1.23
N LEU A 49 -27.99 3.25 1.86
CA LEU A 49 -27.99 3.90 3.18
C LEU A 49 -27.45 5.32 3.03
N ARG A 50 -28.27 6.34 3.35
CA ARG A 50 -27.88 7.77 3.30
C ARG A 50 -27.73 8.31 4.70
N VAL A 51 -26.48 8.44 5.15
CA VAL A 51 -26.14 8.91 6.49
C VAL A 51 -24.91 9.81 6.42
N ARG A 52 -24.70 10.64 7.44
CA ARG A 52 -23.47 11.44 7.57
C ARG A 52 -22.31 10.61 8.12
N ARG A 53 -22.62 9.60 8.94
CA ARG A 53 -21.66 8.83 9.73
C ARG A 53 -22.25 7.45 10.07
N ILE A 54 -21.39 6.43 10.07
CA ILE A 54 -21.62 5.11 10.63
C ILE A 54 -20.47 4.85 11.60
N ASP A 55 -20.80 4.49 12.83
CA ASP A 55 -19.84 3.98 13.81
C ASP A 55 -20.08 2.49 14.03
N VAL A 56 -19.00 1.71 14.01
CA VAL A 56 -19.01 0.34 14.50
C VAL A 56 -18.45 0.35 15.91
N VAL A 57 -19.22 -0.22 16.83
CA VAL A 57 -18.96 -0.18 18.27
C VAL A 57 -18.82 -1.62 18.78
N ASP A 58 -17.84 -1.87 19.65
CA ASP A 58 -17.68 -3.19 20.29
C ASP A 58 -18.62 -3.39 21.49
N ALA A 59 -18.48 -4.53 22.18
CA ALA A 59 -19.37 -4.92 23.29
C ALA A 59 -19.25 -3.98 24.51
N GLU A 60 -18.10 -3.31 24.65
CA GLU A 60 -17.80 -2.37 25.71
C GLU A 60 -18.27 -0.94 25.39
N GLY A 61 -18.76 -0.70 24.17
CA GLY A 61 -19.19 0.63 23.74
C GLY A 61 -18.08 1.48 23.11
N ILE A 62 -16.92 0.89 22.81
CA ILE A 62 -15.79 1.57 22.17
C ILE A 62 -15.98 1.59 20.66
N ILE A 63 -15.85 2.76 20.04
CA ILE A 63 -15.90 2.90 18.59
C ILE A 63 -14.63 2.29 18.00
N ARG A 64 -14.78 1.25 17.18
CA ARG A 64 -13.69 0.54 16.48
C ARG A 64 -13.45 1.04 15.08
N MET A 65 -14.47 1.64 14.48
CA MET A 65 -14.42 2.12 13.11
C MET A 65 -15.43 3.24 12.92
N THR A 66 -15.06 4.28 12.18
CA THR A 66 -15.99 5.31 11.70
C THR A 66 -15.89 5.44 10.19
N LEU A 67 -17.02 5.33 9.49
CA LEU A 67 -17.18 5.74 8.09
C LEU A 67 -17.99 7.04 8.06
N ALA A 68 -17.43 8.13 7.54
CA ALA A 68 -18.11 9.43 7.54
C ALA A 68 -17.71 10.33 6.36
N GLY A 69 -18.60 11.23 5.97
CA GLY A 69 -18.28 12.30 5.01
C GLY A 69 -17.27 13.31 5.56
N ASP A 70 -17.33 13.56 6.87
CA ASP A 70 -16.33 14.29 7.65
C ASP A 70 -15.86 13.39 8.79
N LEU A 71 -14.64 12.89 8.72
CA LEU A 71 -14.06 12.07 9.79
C LEU A 71 -13.83 12.90 11.06
N PRO A 72 -14.02 12.31 12.24
CA PRO A 72 -13.68 12.97 13.50
C PRO A 72 -12.16 13.21 13.60
N ASN A 73 -11.78 14.03 14.57
CA ASN A 73 -10.38 14.18 14.96
C ASN A 73 -9.79 12.84 15.45
N PRO A 74 -8.47 12.63 15.24
CA PRO A 74 -7.77 11.49 15.80
C PRO A 74 -7.75 11.53 17.32
N VAL A 75 -7.88 10.34 17.92
CA VAL A 75 -7.59 10.12 19.34
C VAL A 75 -6.26 9.40 19.44
N ILE A 76 -5.32 9.97 20.19
CA ILE A 76 -3.97 9.46 20.40
C ILE A 76 -3.73 9.42 21.91
N ASP A 77 -3.45 8.22 22.43
CA ASP A 77 -3.28 7.95 23.87
C ASP A 77 -4.42 8.54 24.72
N GLY A 78 -5.66 8.42 24.27
CA GLY A 78 -6.86 8.92 24.95
C GLY A 78 -7.14 10.42 24.77
N VAL A 79 -6.30 11.17 24.03
CA VAL A 79 -6.48 12.60 23.79
C VAL A 79 -6.94 12.85 22.36
N GLU A 80 -7.96 13.68 22.17
CA GLU A 80 -8.42 14.12 20.85
C GLU A 80 -7.53 15.26 20.32
N TRP A 81 -6.91 15.06 19.15
CA TRP A 81 -6.02 16.02 18.51
C TRP A 81 -6.64 16.59 17.24
N ARG A 82 -6.46 17.88 16.98
CA ARG A 82 -6.96 18.48 15.73
C ARG A 82 -6.31 17.81 14.52
N ARG A 83 -7.14 17.28 13.60
CA ARG A 83 -6.64 16.76 12.31
C ARG A 83 -6.02 17.90 11.49
N SER A 84 -4.90 17.63 10.84
CA SER A 84 -4.19 18.61 10.00
C SER A 84 -4.99 19.03 8.76
N THR A 85 -5.89 18.17 8.28
CA THR A 85 -6.76 18.40 7.11
C THR A 85 -8.07 17.63 7.25
N PRO A 86 -9.22 18.20 6.85
CA PRO A 86 -10.48 17.47 6.76
C PRO A 86 -10.39 16.30 5.78
N VAL A 87 -10.86 15.13 6.21
CA VAL A 87 -10.88 13.89 5.41
C VAL A 87 -12.26 13.28 5.51
N GLY A 88 -12.83 12.87 4.38
CA GLY A 88 -13.98 11.97 4.34
C GLY A 88 -13.53 10.55 4.05
N GLY A 89 -14.10 9.55 4.71
CA GLY A 89 -13.70 8.16 4.52
C GLY A 89 -13.86 7.32 5.78
N LEU A 90 -12.88 6.47 6.02
CA LEU A 90 -12.80 5.43 7.04
C LEU A 90 -11.66 5.71 8.01
N VAL A 91 -11.90 5.54 9.30
CA VAL A 91 -10.87 5.49 10.35
C VAL A 91 -11.01 4.20 11.15
N LEU A 92 -9.87 3.61 11.51
CA LEU A 92 -9.78 2.40 12.33
C LEU A 92 -9.27 2.76 13.72
N ARG A 93 -9.78 2.09 14.74
CA ARG A 93 -9.43 2.34 16.14
C ARG A 93 -9.09 1.06 16.92
N ASP A 94 -8.16 1.17 17.87
CA ASP A 94 -7.85 0.09 18.80
C ASP A 94 -8.89 -0.07 19.92
N ASP A 95 -8.63 -0.99 20.84
CA ASP A 95 -9.47 -1.36 22.00
C ASP A 95 -9.59 -0.27 23.06
N HIS A 96 -8.83 0.81 22.91
CA HIS A 96 -8.95 2.00 23.72
C HIS A 96 -9.55 3.17 22.92
N GLY A 97 -9.97 2.94 21.67
CA GLY A 97 -10.55 3.95 20.79
C GLY A 97 -9.52 4.87 20.13
N ASN A 98 -8.21 4.57 20.22
CA ASN A 98 -7.17 5.36 19.58
C ASN A 98 -7.08 5.05 18.09
N GLU A 99 -6.83 6.07 17.26
CA GLU A 99 -6.69 5.94 15.81
C GLU A 99 -5.49 5.04 15.46
N ARG A 100 -5.69 4.13 14.51
CA ARG A 100 -4.69 3.19 13.98
C ARG A 100 -4.50 3.33 12.47
N GLY A 101 -4.89 4.49 11.95
CA GLY A 101 -4.91 4.78 10.52
C GLY A 101 -6.32 4.74 9.92
N GLY A 102 -6.38 4.77 8.60
CA GLY A 102 -7.63 4.90 7.87
C GLY A 102 -7.43 5.03 6.37
N PHE A 103 -8.54 5.19 5.66
CA PHE A 103 -8.59 5.41 4.22
C PHE A 103 -9.53 6.58 3.95
N GLY A 104 -9.15 7.54 3.11
CA GLY A 104 -10.06 8.63 2.81
C GLY A 104 -9.64 9.55 1.70
N PHE A 105 -10.51 10.53 1.45
CA PHE A 105 -10.29 11.62 0.52
C PHE A 105 -10.01 12.90 1.31
N ALA A 106 -8.79 13.41 1.15
CA ALA A 106 -8.34 14.66 1.75
C ALA A 106 -8.76 15.85 0.87
N SER A 107 -9.96 16.36 1.11
CA SER A 107 -10.63 17.35 0.24
C SER A 107 -9.83 18.61 -0.03
N LYS A 108 -8.97 19.04 0.91
CA LYS A 108 -8.14 20.25 0.75
C LYS A 108 -7.08 20.11 -0.34
N PHE A 109 -6.57 18.90 -0.53
CA PHE A 109 -5.47 18.62 -1.47
C PHE A 109 -5.91 17.75 -2.64
N GLY A 110 -7.17 17.29 -2.65
CA GLY A 110 -7.70 16.38 -3.66
C GLY A 110 -7.00 15.01 -3.66
N ALA A 111 -6.39 14.62 -2.55
CA ALA A 111 -5.64 13.38 -2.44
C ALA A 111 -6.52 12.23 -1.92
N VAL A 112 -6.35 11.04 -2.49
CA VAL A 112 -6.81 9.79 -1.87
C VAL A 112 -5.67 9.28 -1.00
N VAL A 113 -5.96 8.93 0.26
CA VAL A 113 -4.96 8.53 1.24
C VAL A 113 -5.34 7.21 1.90
N PHE A 114 -4.35 6.37 2.15
CA PHE A 114 -4.41 5.25 3.08
C PHE A 114 -3.25 5.40 4.05
N ALA A 115 -3.56 5.49 5.34
CA ALA A 115 -2.57 5.70 6.40
C ALA A 115 -2.62 4.51 7.37
N LEU A 116 -1.45 4.09 7.83
CA LEU A 116 -1.26 3.17 8.94
C LEU A 116 -0.49 3.90 10.02
N ASP A 117 -0.97 3.85 11.26
CA ASP A 117 -0.41 4.67 12.34
C ASP A 117 0.39 3.86 13.35
N HIS A 118 1.49 4.46 13.82
CA HIS A 118 2.00 4.21 15.16
C HIS A 118 1.02 4.67 16.22
N ASN A 119 1.33 4.39 17.49
CA ASN A 119 0.51 4.88 18.61
C ASN A 119 0.54 6.41 18.80
N ASN A 120 1.39 7.15 18.08
CA ASN A 120 1.52 8.61 18.21
C ASN A 120 1.89 9.33 16.90
N GLY A 121 1.57 8.76 15.75
CA GLY A 121 1.84 9.36 14.44
C GLY A 121 1.75 8.34 13.31
N GLU A 122 1.87 8.79 12.07
CA GLU A 122 1.82 7.90 10.89
C GLU A 122 3.06 7.00 10.82
N ALA A 123 2.87 5.74 10.44
CA ALA A 123 3.92 4.74 10.23
C ALA A 123 4.13 4.45 8.73
N ALA A 124 3.05 4.43 7.96
CA ALA A 124 3.10 4.27 6.52
C ALA A 124 1.94 4.98 5.85
N GLY A 125 2.21 5.54 4.68
CA GLY A 125 1.25 6.31 3.91
C GLY A 125 1.24 5.91 2.45
N PHE A 126 0.06 5.81 1.88
CA PHE A 126 -0.16 5.63 0.45
C PHE A 126 -1.04 6.76 -0.02
N ASN A 127 -0.67 7.42 -1.11
CA ASN A 127 -1.51 8.46 -1.64
C ASN A 127 -1.47 8.56 -3.16
N THR A 128 -2.58 9.02 -3.72
CA THR A 128 -2.66 9.49 -5.09
C THR A 128 -3.02 10.97 -5.04
N LEU A 129 -2.23 11.80 -5.72
CA LEU A 129 -2.46 13.24 -5.80
C LEU A 129 -3.24 13.61 -7.08
N PRO A 130 -3.85 14.81 -7.15
CA PRO A 130 -4.61 15.24 -8.32
C PRO A 130 -3.82 15.31 -9.63
N ASP A 131 -2.49 15.47 -9.55
CA ASP A 131 -1.60 15.50 -10.71
C ASP A 131 -1.34 14.11 -11.31
N GLY A 132 -1.85 13.05 -10.68
CA GLY A 132 -1.67 11.66 -11.11
C GLY A 132 -0.47 10.97 -10.46
N SER A 133 0.32 11.66 -9.65
CA SER A 133 1.38 11.02 -8.87
C SER A 133 0.81 10.03 -7.86
N ALA A 134 1.52 8.92 -7.67
CA ALA A 134 1.19 7.90 -6.70
C ALA A 134 2.40 7.63 -5.81
N ASN A 135 2.18 7.56 -4.50
CA ASN A 135 3.26 7.45 -3.51
C ASN A 135 2.96 6.35 -2.49
N MET A 136 4.00 5.69 -2.03
CA MET A 136 4.05 4.86 -0.83
C MET A 136 5.25 5.32 0.02
N MET A 137 5.03 5.52 1.31
CA MET A 137 6.02 6.04 2.25
C MET A 137 6.09 5.16 3.49
N LEU A 138 7.30 4.89 3.96
CA LEU A 138 7.53 4.37 5.31
C LEU A 138 8.10 5.50 6.15
N ILE A 139 7.46 5.76 7.28
CA ILE A 139 7.67 6.94 8.10
C ILE A 139 8.28 6.48 9.42
N SER A 140 9.31 7.20 9.89
CA SER A 140 9.96 6.86 11.16
C SER A 140 8.98 7.04 12.32
N ARG A 141 9.06 6.15 13.31
CA ARG A 141 8.29 6.33 14.54
C ARG A 141 8.68 7.62 15.26
N PRO A 142 7.72 8.51 15.60
CA PRO A 142 8.01 9.67 16.41
C PRO A 142 8.50 9.29 17.81
N ALA A 143 9.29 10.17 18.42
CA ALA A 143 9.72 10.01 19.81
C ALA A 143 8.51 9.81 20.73
N GLN A 144 8.63 8.91 21.72
CA GLN A 144 7.57 8.62 22.68
C GLN A 144 7.54 9.66 23.81
N ALA A 145 7.44 10.94 23.43
CA ALA A 145 7.35 12.05 24.36
C ALA A 145 5.99 12.04 25.06
N ARG A 146 5.99 12.37 26.35
CA ARG A 146 4.79 12.51 27.19
C ARG A 146 4.71 13.91 27.77
N ASN A 147 3.50 14.39 28.04
CA ASN A 147 3.28 15.74 28.57
C ASN A 147 2.53 15.70 29.91
N ALA A 148 3.23 16.08 30.99
CA ALA A 148 2.68 16.08 32.35
C ALA A 148 1.41 16.94 32.51
N SER A 149 1.31 18.07 31.80
CA SER A 149 0.13 18.95 31.82
C SER A 149 -1.07 18.35 31.09
N LEU A 150 -0.83 17.36 30.22
CA LEU A 150 -1.84 16.54 29.58
C LEU A 150 -1.96 15.21 30.30
N GLY A 151 -1.89 15.15 31.64
CA GLY A 151 -2.06 13.90 32.37
C GLY A 151 -1.03 12.82 32.03
N ASP A 152 0.17 13.23 31.60
CA ASP A 152 1.24 12.36 31.12
C ASP A 152 0.92 11.61 29.80
N HIS A 153 -0.07 12.04 29.01
CA HIS A 153 -0.39 11.43 27.72
C HIS A 153 0.74 11.60 26.68
N LEU A 154 0.85 10.62 25.76
CA LEU A 154 1.73 10.70 24.60
C LEU A 154 1.37 11.89 23.72
N VAL A 155 2.40 12.56 23.22
CA VAL A 155 2.24 13.63 22.24
C VAL A 155 2.67 13.17 20.86
N PRO A 156 1.96 13.58 19.79
CA PRO A 156 2.47 13.48 18.43
C PRO A 156 3.81 14.20 18.32
N GLY A 157 4.69 13.66 17.49
CA GLY A 157 6.05 14.18 17.31
C GLY A 157 6.42 14.34 15.85
N PRO A 158 7.52 15.06 15.57
CA PRO A 158 8.09 15.10 14.23
C PRO A 158 8.52 13.71 13.78
N THR A 159 8.46 13.49 12.47
CA THR A 159 8.87 12.25 11.81
C THR A 159 9.76 12.57 10.61
N THR A 160 10.40 11.52 10.10
CA THR A 160 11.11 11.49 8.83
C THR A 160 10.46 10.44 7.92
N THR A 161 10.76 10.48 6.63
CA THR A 161 10.36 9.48 5.63
C THR A 161 11.61 8.78 5.09
N PRO A 162 12.17 7.77 5.80
CA PRO A 162 13.38 7.09 5.36
C PRO A 162 13.25 6.38 4.02
N ILE A 163 12.04 5.96 3.64
CA ILE A 163 11.76 5.24 2.39
C ILE A 163 10.56 5.84 1.72
N GLN A 164 10.73 6.25 0.47
CA GLN A 164 9.65 6.71 -0.40
C GLN A 164 9.71 5.97 -1.74
N MET A 165 8.57 5.45 -2.18
CA MET A 165 8.35 4.92 -3.52
C MET A 165 7.31 5.78 -4.20
N SER A 166 7.57 6.20 -5.42
CA SER A 166 6.67 7.06 -6.17
C SER A 166 6.66 6.74 -7.65
N VAL A 167 5.55 7.11 -8.28
CA VAL A 167 5.43 7.27 -9.73
C VAL A 167 5.08 8.73 -9.96
N THR A 168 5.89 9.43 -10.76
CA THR A 168 5.64 10.84 -11.09
C THR A 168 4.41 10.97 -12.00
N PRO A 169 3.85 12.18 -12.19
CA PRO A 169 2.78 12.42 -13.16
C PRO A 169 3.11 11.94 -14.58
N GLU A 170 4.39 11.98 -14.96
CA GLU A 170 4.92 11.53 -16.25
C GLU A 170 5.10 10.00 -16.32
N GLY A 171 4.86 9.28 -15.23
CA GLY A 171 4.97 7.83 -15.16
C GLY A 171 6.36 7.31 -14.77
N ALA A 172 7.30 8.19 -14.39
CA ALA A 172 8.64 7.78 -14.01
C ALA A 172 8.62 7.14 -12.59
N PRO A 173 9.07 5.89 -12.43
CA PRO A 173 9.16 5.26 -11.11
C PRO A 173 10.43 5.69 -10.37
N VAL A 174 10.30 5.95 -9.08
CA VAL A 174 11.42 6.28 -8.18
C VAL A 174 11.26 5.55 -6.85
N LEU A 175 12.33 4.90 -6.38
CA LEU A 175 12.51 4.53 -4.97
C LEU A 175 13.63 5.40 -4.41
N MET A 176 13.37 6.03 -3.27
CA MET A 176 14.28 6.94 -2.60
C MET A 176 14.53 6.50 -1.17
N LEU A 177 15.81 6.48 -0.77
CA LEU A 177 16.24 6.28 0.60
C LEU A 177 16.80 7.59 1.15
N ASN A 178 16.27 8.03 2.29
CA ASN A 178 16.64 9.28 2.95
C ASN A 178 17.46 9.01 4.22
N ASP A 179 18.28 9.98 4.61
CA ASP A 179 18.94 9.98 5.91
C ASP A 179 18.02 10.45 7.05
N ALA A 180 18.59 10.57 8.25
CA ALA A 180 17.85 10.98 9.46
C ALA A 180 17.37 12.45 9.43
N GLU A 181 17.80 13.24 8.44
CA GLU A 181 17.36 14.61 8.21
C GLU A 181 16.48 14.74 6.95
N ASP A 182 15.90 13.62 6.48
CA ASP A 182 15.07 13.55 5.26
C ASP A 182 15.78 13.93 3.95
N ARG A 183 17.12 13.82 3.93
CA ARG A 183 17.90 14.12 2.73
C ARG A 183 18.13 12.84 1.92
N PRO A 184 17.86 12.85 0.60
CA PRO A 184 18.09 11.67 -0.24
C PRO A 184 19.57 11.24 -0.25
N ARG A 185 19.82 9.95 -0.09
CA ARG A 185 21.15 9.32 -0.16
C ARG A 185 21.27 8.28 -1.25
N MET A 186 20.14 7.69 -1.66
CA MET A 186 20.09 6.73 -2.74
C MET A 186 18.79 6.88 -3.52
N ARG A 187 18.87 6.75 -4.85
CA ARG A 187 17.71 6.67 -5.74
C ARG A 187 17.81 5.46 -6.65
N LEU A 188 16.72 4.72 -6.82
CA LEU A 188 16.54 3.74 -7.87
C LEU A 188 15.46 4.29 -8.81
N LYS A 189 15.77 4.39 -10.09
CA LYS A 189 14.90 5.02 -11.09
C LYS A 189 15.04 4.35 -12.45
N VAL A 190 14.17 4.74 -13.37
CA VAL A 190 14.31 4.45 -14.80
C VAL A 190 14.64 5.76 -15.53
N SER A 191 15.64 5.76 -16.40
CA SER A 191 15.97 6.93 -17.22
C SER A 191 14.92 7.17 -18.32
N GLU A 192 14.97 8.31 -19.00
CA GLU A 192 14.04 8.60 -20.11
C GLU A 192 14.20 7.60 -21.26
N GLU A 193 15.40 7.06 -21.46
CA GLU A 193 15.72 6.03 -22.45
C GLU A 193 15.29 4.63 -22.02
N GLY A 194 14.81 4.46 -20.78
CA GLY A 194 14.33 3.18 -20.25
C GLY A 194 15.35 2.36 -19.47
N TYR A 195 16.55 2.89 -19.20
CA TYR A 195 17.57 2.16 -18.44
C TYR A 195 17.30 2.16 -16.95
N GLY A 196 17.53 1.01 -16.30
CA GLY A 196 17.59 0.93 -14.85
C GLY A 196 18.81 1.70 -14.30
N VAL A 197 18.58 2.57 -13.32
CA VAL A 197 19.62 3.42 -12.73
C VAL A 197 19.57 3.37 -11.21
N ILE A 198 20.74 3.22 -10.59
CA ILE A 198 20.96 3.44 -9.15
C ILE A 198 21.89 4.65 -9.00
N GLU A 199 21.52 5.63 -8.18
CA GLU A 199 22.33 6.81 -7.86
C GLU A 199 22.61 6.87 -6.37
N PHE A 200 23.86 7.19 -6.01
CA PHE A 200 24.30 7.53 -4.66
C PHE A 200 24.53 9.04 -4.59
N LEU A 201 24.03 9.68 -3.53
CA LEU A 201 24.04 11.13 -3.37
C LEU A 201 24.82 11.57 -2.14
N ASP A 202 25.53 12.70 -2.24
CA ASP A 202 26.16 13.37 -1.09
C ASP A 202 25.16 14.17 -0.25
N ALA A 203 25.67 14.86 0.77
CA ALA A 203 24.86 15.61 1.72
C ALA A 203 24.07 16.76 1.07
N GLU A 204 24.60 17.31 -0.01
CA GLU A 204 24.07 18.41 -0.81
C GLU A 204 23.11 17.94 -1.92
N GLY A 205 23.05 16.63 -2.18
CA GLY A 205 22.20 16.01 -3.20
C GLY A 205 22.87 15.85 -4.56
N ASN A 206 24.19 16.01 -4.65
CA ASN A 206 24.94 15.73 -5.87
C ASN A 206 25.15 14.23 -6.00
N ILE A 207 25.11 13.72 -7.24
CA ILE A 207 25.40 12.32 -7.54
C ILE A 207 26.91 12.10 -7.37
N VAL A 208 27.29 11.22 -6.45
CA VAL A 208 28.69 10.84 -6.22
C VAL A 208 29.06 9.52 -6.90
N ASP A 209 28.06 8.67 -7.16
CA ASP A 209 28.23 7.44 -7.93
C ASP A 209 26.92 7.04 -8.60
N GLN A 210 27.02 6.32 -9.72
CA GLN A 210 25.87 5.84 -10.48
C GLN A 210 26.17 4.47 -11.10
N LEU A 211 25.20 3.55 -10.99
CA LEU A 211 25.20 2.27 -11.68
C LEU A 211 24.09 2.26 -12.73
N ALA A 212 24.45 2.08 -14.02
CA ALA A 212 23.51 1.95 -15.13
C ALA A 212 24.05 0.97 -16.20
N PRO A 213 24.08 -0.35 -15.92
CA PRO A 213 24.82 -1.31 -16.74
C PRO A 213 24.43 -1.36 -18.21
N GLU A 214 23.13 -1.26 -18.53
CA GLU A 214 22.63 -1.30 -19.91
C GLU A 214 23.06 -0.05 -20.71
N ARG A 215 22.95 1.14 -20.11
CA ARG A 215 23.48 2.39 -20.68
C ARG A 215 24.98 2.27 -20.93
N ASP A 216 25.73 1.83 -19.92
CA ASP A 216 27.19 1.75 -20.00
C ASP A 216 27.66 0.72 -21.05
N GLN A 217 26.87 -0.32 -21.32
CA GLN A 217 27.10 -1.26 -22.42
C GLN A 217 26.76 -0.63 -23.77
N HIS A 218 25.65 0.09 -23.87
CA HIS A 218 25.23 0.79 -25.07
C HIS A 218 26.28 1.83 -25.52
N ASP A 219 26.79 2.63 -24.59
CA ASP A 219 27.79 3.68 -24.87
C ASP A 219 29.14 3.10 -25.31
N ARG A 220 29.49 1.88 -24.88
CA ARG A 220 30.73 1.19 -25.33
C ARG A 220 30.62 0.58 -26.71
N ALA A 221 29.40 0.42 -27.24
CA ALA A 221 29.16 -0.16 -28.56
C ALA A 221 29.25 0.87 -29.69
N HIS A 222 29.43 2.16 -29.35
CA HIS A 222 29.50 3.30 -30.26
C HIS A 222 30.77 4.11 -30.04
#